data_AF-A0A4E0RE53-F1
#
_entry.id   AF-A0A4E0RE53-F1
#
_cell.length_a   1.000
_cell.length_b   1.000
_cell.length_c   1.000
_cell.angle_alpha   90.00
_cell.angle_beta   90.00
_cell.angle_gamma   90.00
#
_symmetry.space_group_name_H-M   'P 1'
#
loop_
_entity.id
_entity.type
_entity.pdbx_description
1 polymer ?
#
loop_
_entity_poly.entity_id
_entity_poly.type
_entity_poly.pdbx_seq_one_letter_code
_entity_poly.pdbx_strand_id
1 'polypeptide(L)'
;MDDVFDLAASDESSELAVASRDWQGRMREVSLFALRDGLHDGQERHLQTHFDSGVRDGFTLVSKLAFTKGKLLALMAVDPSVKDEARCLKISLESKEDELITTFLKSGREAQQFHISVLQEAENLIKATNEFIKTHHHNK
;
A
#
# COMPACT_ATOMS: atom_id res chain seq x y z
N MET A 1 8.96 -79.38 -10.43
CA MET A 1 8.83 -78.33 -11.46
C MET A 1 8.40 -77.13 -10.67
N ASP A 2 9.36 -76.36 -10.18
CA ASP A 2 9.09 -75.16 -9.37
C ASP A 2 8.50 -74.10 -10.29
N ASP A 3 7.40 -73.51 -9.84
CA ASP A 3 6.60 -72.56 -10.60
C ASP A 3 7.42 -71.30 -10.92
N VAL A 4 7.89 -71.22 -12.17
CA VAL A 4 8.55 -70.05 -12.76
C VAL A 4 7.60 -68.83 -12.80
N PHE A 5 6.30 -69.04 -12.55
CA PHE A 5 5.28 -68.00 -12.52
C PHE A 5 5.08 -67.34 -11.15
N ASP A 6 5.62 -67.91 -10.06
CA ASP A 6 5.54 -67.30 -8.72
C ASP A 6 6.49 -66.10 -8.56
N LEU A 7 7.51 -65.98 -9.40
CA LEU A 7 8.41 -64.81 -9.41
C LEU A 7 7.74 -63.56 -9.99
N ALA A 8 6.84 -63.71 -10.97
CA ALA A 8 6.18 -62.58 -11.63
C ALA A 8 5.20 -61.84 -10.71
N ALA A 9 4.52 -62.57 -9.81
CA ALA A 9 3.65 -61.97 -8.80
C ALA A 9 4.43 -61.15 -7.75
N SER A 10 5.71 -61.50 -7.50
CA SER A 10 6.57 -60.74 -6.58
C SER A 10 7.06 -59.42 -7.17
N ASP A 11 7.24 -59.38 -8.50
CA ASP A 11 7.76 -58.22 -9.23
C ASP A 11 6.69 -57.13 -9.37
N GLU A 12 5.44 -57.48 -9.73
CA GLU A 12 4.31 -56.52 -9.74
C GLU A 12 4.02 -55.95 -8.34
N SER A 13 4.08 -56.80 -7.30
CA SER A 13 3.96 -56.40 -5.90
C SER A 13 5.05 -55.39 -5.50
N SER A 14 6.28 -55.62 -5.94
CA SER A 14 7.43 -54.75 -5.70
C SER A 14 7.29 -53.41 -6.43
N GLU A 15 6.88 -53.43 -7.70
CA GLU A 15 6.65 -52.23 -8.50
C GLU A 15 5.50 -51.37 -7.93
N LEU A 16 4.40 -51.99 -7.50
CA LEU A 16 3.30 -51.30 -6.83
C LEU A 16 3.74 -50.66 -5.51
N ALA A 17 4.60 -51.32 -4.74
CA ALA A 17 5.15 -50.77 -3.51
C ALA A 17 6.05 -49.56 -3.76
N VAL A 18 6.90 -49.61 -4.79
CA VAL A 18 7.75 -48.48 -5.21
C VAL A 18 6.88 -47.32 -5.70
N ALA A 19 5.91 -47.59 -6.57
CA ALA A 19 5.00 -46.56 -7.09
C ALA A 19 4.17 -45.90 -5.97
N SER A 20 3.72 -46.67 -4.99
CA SER A 20 3.02 -46.14 -3.80
C SER A 20 3.91 -45.22 -2.98
N ARG A 21 5.18 -45.59 -2.79
CA ARG A 21 6.15 -44.77 -2.06
C ARG A 21 6.48 -43.47 -2.80
N ASP A 22 6.65 -43.54 -4.11
CA ASP A 22 6.90 -42.37 -4.96
C ASP A 22 5.68 -41.44 -4.99
N TRP A 23 4.47 -42.01 -5.06
CA TRP A 23 3.24 -41.26 -4.94
C TRP A 23 3.15 -40.52 -3.60
N GLN A 24 3.43 -41.18 -2.48
CA GLN A 24 3.46 -40.55 -1.16
C GLN A 24 4.53 -39.45 -1.07
N GLY A 25 5.69 -39.65 -1.67
CA GLY A 25 6.76 -38.64 -1.78
C GLY A 25 6.26 -37.40 -2.52
N ARG A 26 5.70 -37.58 -3.72
CA ARG A 26 5.11 -36.49 -4.52
C ARG A 26 3.98 -35.77 -3.81
N MET A 27 3.10 -36.50 -3.12
CA MET A 27 2.01 -35.88 -2.36
C MET A 27 2.53 -34.99 -1.22
N ARG A 28 3.62 -35.38 -0.55
CA ARG A 28 4.27 -34.52 0.46
C ARG A 28 4.88 -33.28 -0.17
N GLU A 29 5.58 -33.41 -1.29
CA GLU A 29 6.14 -32.25 -2.02
C GLU A 29 5.05 -31.28 -2.45
N VAL A 30 3.97 -31.78 -3.06
CA VAL A 30 2.81 -30.96 -3.45
C VAL A 30 2.23 -30.23 -2.26
N SER A 31 2.11 -30.89 -1.11
CA SER A 31 1.58 -30.27 0.11
C SER A 31 2.49 -29.15 0.63
N LEU A 32 3.81 -29.34 0.57
CA LEU A 32 4.78 -28.32 0.96
C LEU A 32 4.77 -27.12 0.01
N PHE A 33 4.70 -27.35 -1.30
CA PHE A 33 4.59 -26.29 -2.29
C PHE A 33 3.28 -25.51 -2.14
N ALA A 34 2.15 -26.21 -1.98
CA ALA A 34 0.86 -25.56 -1.77
C ALA A 34 0.86 -24.67 -0.51
N LEU A 35 1.47 -25.14 0.59
CA LEU A 35 1.60 -24.34 1.81
C LEU A 35 2.47 -23.11 1.60
N ARG A 36 3.65 -23.27 0.98
CA ARG A 36 4.56 -22.16 0.68
C ARG A 36 3.89 -21.12 -0.21
N ASP A 37 3.27 -21.57 -1.28
CA ASP A 37 2.64 -20.69 -2.26
C ASP A 37 1.43 -19.98 -1.63
N GLY A 38 0.65 -20.67 -0.81
CA GLY A 38 -0.45 -20.06 -0.04
C GLY A 38 0.03 -19.01 0.98
N LEU A 39 1.14 -19.27 1.68
CA LEU A 39 1.75 -18.29 2.58
C LEU A 39 2.28 -17.06 1.83
N HIS A 40 2.94 -17.30 0.70
CA HIS A 40 3.49 -16.23 -0.14
C HIS A 40 2.40 -15.35 -0.74
N ASP A 41 1.36 -15.96 -1.32
CA ASP A 41 0.22 -15.24 -1.90
C ASP A 41 -0.55 -14.46 -0.81
N GLY A 42 -0.69 -15.02 0.39
CA GLY A 42 -1.26 -14.32 1.53
C GLY A 42 -0.46 -13.08 1.95
N GLN A 43 0.87 -13.19 1.99
CA GLN A 43 1.77 -12.07 2.31
C GLN A 43 1.74 -10.99 1.22
N GLU A 44 1.81 -11.40 -0.05
CA GLU A 44 1.83 -10.49 -1.20
C GLU A 44 0.53 -9.69 -1.27
N ARG A 45 -0.63 -10.34 -1.14
CA ARG A 45 -1.93 -9.64 -1.11
C ARG A 45 -2.03 -8.64 0.04
N HIS A 46 -1.49 -9.00 1.21
CA HIS A 46 -1.48 -8.09 2.36
C HIS A 46 -0.60 -6.86 2.08
N LEU A 47 0.59 -7.07 1.52
CA LEU A 47 1.51 -6.00 1.13
C LEU A 47 0.89 -5.09 0.07
N GLN A 48 0.30 -5.68 -0.97
CA GLN A 48 -0.37 -4.96 -2.05
C GLN A 48 -1.54 -4.12 -1.54
N THR A 49 -2.34 -4.64 -0.60
CA THR A 49 -3.46 -3.88 -0.01
C THR A 49 -2.97 -2.61 0.71
N HIS A 50 -1.87 -2.72 1.47
CA HIS A 50 -1.28 -1.55 2.15
C HIS A 50 -0.65 -0.58 1.15
N PHE A 51 0.02 -1.10 0.12
CA PHE A 51 0.57 -0.28 -0.95
C PHE A 51 -0.54 0.50 -1.68
N ASP A 52 -1.63 -0.17 -2.06
CA ASP A 52 -2.75 0.45 -2.76
C ASP A 52 -3.45 1.53 -1.92
N SER A 53 -3.55 1.34 -0.61
CA SER A 53 -4.08 2.37 0.31
C SER A 53 -3.11 3.54 0.41
N GLY A 54 -1.82 3.28 0.66
CA GLY A 54 -0.81 4.34 0.79
C GLY A 54 -0.66 5.17 -0.47
N VAL A 55 -0.62 4.53 -1.65
CA VAL A 55 -0.54 5.22 -2.94
C VAL A 55 -1.81 6.02 -3.20
N ARG A 56 -3.00 5.44 -3.02
CA ARG A 56 -4.26 6.13 -3.30
C ARG A 56 -4.48 7.32 -2.37
N ASP A 57 -4.35 7.11 -1.07
CA ASP A 57 -4.67 8.11 -0.06
C ASP A 57 -3.59 9.20 -0.04
N GLY A 58 -2.32 8.79 -0.10
CA GLY A 58 -1.18 9.71 -0.20
C GLY A 58 -1.21 10.55 -1.47
N PHE A 59 -1.37 9.93 -2.64
CA PHE A 59 -1.44 10.66 -3.92
C PHE A 59 -2.63 11.62 -3.98
N THR A 60 -3.80 11.17 -3.52
CA THR A 60 -5.02 12.00 -3.49
C THR A 60 -4.79 13.25 -2.65
N LEU A 61 -4.18 13.10 -1.48
CA LEU A 61 -3.97 14.22 -0.56
C LEU A 61 -2.89 15.18 -1.05
N VAL A 62 -1.75 14.68 -1.54
CA VAL A 62 -0.70 15.51 -2.15
C VAL A 62 -1.26 16.29 -3.34
N SER A 63 -2.11 15.67 -4.16
CA SER A 63 -2.80 16.35 -5.26
C SER A 63 -3.71 17.49 -4.76
N LYS A 64 -4.46 17.28 -3.67
CA LYS A 64 -5.29 18.34 -3.05
C LYS A 64 -4.43 19.49 -2.51
N LEU A 65 -3.27 19.20 -1.89
CA LEU A 65 -2.32 20.22 -1.44
C LEU A 65 -1.80 21.04 -2.62
N ALA A 66 -1.34 20.38 -3.68
CA ALA A 66 -0.85 21.05 -4.89
C ALA A 66 -1.90 21.98 -5.51
N PHE A 67 -3.15 21.52 -5.63
CA PHE A 67 -4.24 22.34 -6.15
C PHE A 67 -4.54 23.55 -5.25
N THR A 68 -4.53 23.37 -3.93
CA THR A 68 -4.76 24.44 -2.96
C THR A 68 -3.65 25.49 -3.01
N LYS A 69 -2.37 25.06 -3.12
CA LYS A 69 -1.24 25.97 -3.37
C LYS A 69 -1.41 26.77 -4.65
N GLY A 70 -1.85 26.14 -5.73
CA GLY A 70 -2.12 26.81 -7.01
C GLY A 70 -3.14 27.93 -6.88
N LYS A 71 -4.25 27.68 -6.18
CA LYS A 71 -5.27 28.71 -5.89
C LYS A 71 -4.72 29.85 -5.04
N LEU A 72 -3.91 29.54 -4.03
CA LEU A 72 -3.30 30.53 -3.16
C LEU A 72 -2.34 31.44 -3.92
N LEU A 73 -1.53 30.88 -4.84
CA LEU A 73 -0.67 31.65 -5.74
C LEU A 73 -1.47 32.55 -6.68
N ALA A 74 -2.60 32.06 -7.21
CA ALA A 74 -3.48 32.88 -8.04
C ALA A 74 -4.08 34.05 -7.23
N LEU A 75 -4.52 33.81 -5.99
CA LEU A 75 -5.02 34.86 -5.10
C LEU A 75 -3.94 35.91 -4.82
N MET A 76 -2.71 35.49 -4.50
CA MET A 76 -1.58 36.40 -4.28
C MET A 76 -1.26 37.29 -5.49
N ALA A 77 -1.50 36.79 -6.71
CA ALA A 77 -1.28 37.54 -7.94
C ALA A 77 -2.39 38.58 -8.18
N VAL A 78 -3.62 38.30 -7.74
CA VAL A 78 -4.82 39.12 -8.01
C VAL A 78 -5.14 40.08 -6.86
N ASP A 79 -4.68 39.78 -5.64
CA ASP A 79 -4.83 40.60 -4.46
C ASP A 79 -3.51 40.69 -3.69
N PRO A 80 -2.73 41.78 -3.91
CA PRO A 80 -1.48 41.99 -3.20
C PRO A 80 -1.65 42.22 -1.70
N SER A 81 -2.84 42.60 -1.21
CA SER A 81 -3.08 42.92 0.20
C SER A 81 -2.98 41.70 1.11
N VAL A 82 -3.26 40.51 0.57
CA VAL A 82 -3.21 39.24 1.29
C VAL A 82 -1.88 38.50 1.13
N LYS A 83 -0.90 39.11 0.45
CA LYS A 83 0.31 38.43 -0.02
C LYS A 83 1.14 37.83 1.12
N ASP A 84 1.25 38.50 2.26
CA ASP A 84 2.07 38.01 3.37
C ASP A 84 1.38 36.86 4.12
N GLU A 85 0.08 36.97 4.40
CA GLU A 85 -0.69 35.89 5.02
C GLU A 85 -0.80 34.65 4.12
N ALA A 86 -1.03 34.85 2.82
CA ALA A 86 -1.01 33.79 1.83
C ALA A 86 0.38 33.16 1.68
N ARG A 87 1.48 33.91 1.84
CA ARG A 87 2.83 33.35 1.85
C ARG A 87 3.04 32.43 3.06
N CYS A 88 2.56 32.81 4.24
CA CYS A 88 2.62 31.96 5.43
C CYS A 88 1.86 30.64 5.21
N LEU A 89 0.63 30.71 4.70
CA LEU A 89 -0.17 29.52 4.38
C LEU A 89 0.51 28.62 3.33
N LYS A 90 1.16 29.21 2.32
CA LYS A 90 1.93 28.45 1.33
C LYS A 90 3.05 27.66 1.98
N ILE A 91 3.82 28.28 2.88
CA ILE A 91 4.91 27.62 3.60
C ILE A 91 4.37 26.48 4.46
N SER A 92 3.25 26.68 5.15
CA SER A 92 2.60 25.62 5.93
C SER A 92 2.16 24.44 5.06
N LEU A 93 1.62 24.69 3.86
CA LEU A 93 1.24 23.64 2.91
C LEU A 93 2.45 22.86 2.40
N GLU A 94 3.56 23.54 2.09
CA GLU A 94 4.82 22.91 1.66
C GLU A 94 5.43 22.07 2.77
N SER A 95 5.49 22.59 3.99
CA SER A 95 5.98 21.83 5.14
C SER A 95 5.15 20.58 5.43
N LYS A 96 3.82 20.65 5.24
CA LYS A 96 2.93 19.50 5.46
C LYS A 96 3.04 18.46 4.34
N GLU A 97 3.31 18.90 3.11
CA GLU A 97 3.63 17.99 1.99
C GLU A 97 4.90 17.19 2.26
N ASP A 98 5.98 17.85 2.71
CA ASP A 98 7.23 17.19 3.09
C ASP A 98 7.05 16.20 4.25
N GLU A 99 6.23 16.57 5.24
CA GLU A 99 5.88 15.71 6.37
C GLU A 99 5.10 14.47 5.91
N LEU A 100 4.14 14.61 5.00
CA LEU A 100 3.39 13.48 4.43
C LEU A 100 4.34 12.53 3.70
N ILE A 101 5.18 13.04 2.80
CA ILE A 101 6.14 12.22 2.05
C ILE A 101 7.06 11.46 3.01
N THR A 102 7.61 12.16 4.01
CA THR A 102 8.51 11.55 5.01
C THR A 102 7.79 10.50 5.85
N THR A 103 6.52 10.73 6.16
CA THR A 103 5.72 9.79 6.95
C THR A 103 5.40 8.54 6.14
N PHE A 104 4.98 8.68 4.87
CA PHE A 104 4.72 7.55 3.96
C PHE A 104 5.94 6.69 3.63
N LEU A 105 7.15 7.23 3.81
CA LEU A 105 8.39 6.45 3.70
C LEU A 105 8.69 5.58 4.94
N LYS A 106 8.03 5.81 6.08
CA LYS A 106 8.22 5.02 7.31
C LYS A 106 7.30 3.80 7.30
N SER A 107 7.85 2.62 7.58
CA SER A 107 7.10 1.35 7.65
C SER A 107 6.89 0.88 9.09
N GLY A 108 5.70 0.34 9.42
CA GLY A 108 5.42 -0.34 10.69
C GLY A 108 4.04 -0.04 11.28
N ARG A 109 3.65 -0.73 12.38
CA ARG A 109 2.36 -0.50 13.07
C ARG A 109 2.25 0.88 13.73
N GLU A 110 3.36 1.40 14.25
CA GLU A 110 3.42 2.77 14.78
C GLU A 110 3.27 3.83 13.67
N ALA A 111 3.65 3.48 12.43
CA ALA A 111 3.46 4.34 11.28
C ALA A 111 1.96 4.52 10.98
N GLN A 112 1.11 3.49 11.12
CA GLN A 112 -0.34 3.57 10.84
C GLN A 112 -1.08 4.62 11.67
N GLN A 113 -0.84 4.69 12.98
CA GLN A 113 -1.52 5.68 13.80
C GLN A 113 -1.01 7.11 13.54
N PHE A 114 0.29 7.24 13.23
CA PHE A 114 0.90 8.50 12.82
C PHE A 114 0.42 8.94 11.42
N HIS A 115 0.15 8.00 10.51
CA HIS A 115 -0.42 8.30 9.19
C HIS A 115 -1.79 8.95 9.33
N ILE A 116 -2.67 8.42 10.17
CA ILE A 116 -4.03 8.95 10.35
C ILE A 116 -3.98 10.39 10.87
N SER A 117 -3.15 10.68 11.87
CA SER A 117 -3.06 12.05 12.41
C SER A 117 -2.51 13.04 11.38
N VAL A 118 -1.44 12.69 10.66
CA VAL A 118 -0.84 13.58 9.66
C VAL A 118 -1.79 13.80 8.48
N LEU A 119 -2.52 12.76 8.05
CA LEU A 119 -3.58 12.87 7.03
C LEU A 119 -4.67 13.86 7.48
N GLN A 120 -5.17 13.72 8.71
CA GLN A 120 -6.21 14.58 9.27
C GLN A 120 -5.76 16.04 9.36
N GLU A 121 -4.53 16.28 9.83
CA GLU A 121 -3.95 17.62 9.93
C GLU A 121 -3.81 18.30 8.57
N ALA A 122 -3.37 17.55 7.56
CA ALA A 122 -3.27 18.04 6.19
C ALA A 122 -4.65 18.39 5.61
N GLU A 123 -5.68 17.57 5.85
CA GLU A 123 -7.04 17.88 5.43
C GLU A 123 -7.58 19.14 6.11
N ASN A 124 -7.32 19.30 7.41
CA ASN A 124 -7.70 20.50 8.16
C ASN A 124 -7.01 21.75 7.61
N LEU A 125 -5.71 21.67 7.29
CA LEU A 125 -4.96 22.77 6.71
C LEU A 125 -5.47 23.14 5.30
N ILE A 126 -5.80 22.14 4.47
CA ILE A 126 -6.44 22.35 3.17
C ILE A 126 -7.77 23.07 3.34
N LYS A 127 -8.60 22.63 4.29
CA LYS A 127 -9.91 23.22 4.56
C LYS A 127 -9.78 24.68 5.00
N ALA A 128 -8.93 24.95 5.99
CA ALA A 128 -8.67 26.30 6.48
C ALA A 128 -8.15 27.23 5.37
N THR A 129 -7.24 26.74 4.53
CA THR A 129 -6.72 27.52 3.40
C THR A 129 -7.80 27.81 2.35
N ASN A 130 -8.68 26.83 2.06
CA ASN A 130 -9.79 27.05 1.15
C ASN A 130 -10.83 28.03 1.73
N GLU A 131 -11.04 28.05 3.04
CA GLU A 131 -11.89 29.03 3.71
C GLU A 131 -11.30 30.44 3.59
N PHE A 132 -10.00 30.59 3.86
CA PHE A 132 -9.26 31.83 3.61
C PHE A 132 -9.37 32.31 2.15
N ILE A 133 -9.18 31.41 1.18
CA ILE A 133 -9.32 31.78 -0.24
C ILE A 133 -10.75 32.27 -0.53
N LYS A 134 -11.78 31.61 0.03
CA LYS A 134 -13.18 31.98 -0.21
C LYS A 134 -13.53 33.36 0.35
N THR A 135 -13.08 33.69 1.56
CA THR A 135 -13.36 34.99 2.20
C THR A 135 -12.76 36.14 1.41
N HIS A 136 -11.58 35.95 0.82
CA HIS A 136 -10.93 36.97 0.00
C HIS A 136 -11.38 36.98 -1.47
N HIS A 137 -12.05 35.93 -1.95
CA HIS A 137 -12.70 35.92 -3.26
C HIS A 137 -14.08 36.58 -3.28
N HIS A 138 -14.81 36.61 -2.16
CA HIS A 138 -16.18 37.16 -2.06
C HIS A 138 -16.24 38.65 -1.66
N ASN A 139 -15.12 39.25 -1.29
CA ASN A 139 -15.03 40.68 -0.93
C ASN A 139 -14.69 41.60 -2.13
N LYS A 140 -14.92 41.12 -3.37
CA LYS A 140 -14.86 41.89 -4.61
C LYS A 140 -16.20 41.80 -5.33
#